data_AF-A0ABD5PQ07-F1
#
_entry.id   AF-A0ABD5PQ07-F1
#
_cell.length_a   1.000
_cell.length_b   1.000
_cell.length_c   1.000
_cell.angle_alpha   90.00
_cell.angle_beta   90.00
_cell.angle_gamma   90.00
#
_symmetry.space_group_name_H-M   'P 1'
#
loop_
_entity.id
_entity.type
_entity.pdbx_description
1 polymer ?
#
loop_
_entity_poly.entity_id
_entity_poly.type
_entity_poly.pdbx_seq_one_letter_code
_entity_poly.pdbx_strand_id
1 'polypeptide(L)' 'MSAVEQASTMCELSPDCSSDEHCQLVLRNLETGNRTVEYYCKAHLVLRVWEVEQSDGLAAVEATQL' A
#
# COMPACT_ATOMS: atom_id res chain seq x y z
N MET A 1 7.11 13.09 2.00
CA MET A 1 6.15 12.17 2.64
C MET A 1 6.30 10.83 1.94
N SER A 2 6.71 9.81 2.68
CA SER A 2 6.81 8.43 2.18
C SER A 2 5.40 7.82 2.02
N ALA A 3 5.24 6.87 1.09
CA ALA A 3 4.00 6.08 0.97
C ALA A 3 3.65 5.34 2.28
N VAL A 4 4.66 5.05 3.12
CA VAL A 4 4.48 4.52 4.48
C VAL A 4 3.81 5.54 5.37
N GLU A 5 4.24 6.80 5.36
CA GLU A 5 3.64 7.82 6.22
C GLU A 5 2.18 8.08 5.83
N GLN A 6 1.86 7.99 4.52
CA GLN A 6 0.47 8.02 4.03
C GLN A 6 -0.32 6.81 4.52
N ALA A 7 0.23 5.60 4.37
CA ALA A 7 -0.41 4.37 4.85
C ALA A 7 -0.60 4.36 6.37
N SER A 8 0.39 4.81 7.16
CA SER A 8 0.35 4.88 8.63
C SER A 8 -0.61 5.95 9.14
N THR A 9 -0.70 7.12 8.47
CA THR A 9 -1.61 8.21 8.90
C THR A 9 -3.06 7.91 8.54
N MET A 10 -3.30 7.23 7.41
CA MET A 10 -4.64 6.78 7.03
C MET A 10 -5.08 5.52 7.79
N CYS A 11 -4.11 4.71 8.22
CA CYS A 11 -4.37 3.41 8.81
C CYS A 11 -3.75 3.26 10.20
N GLU A 12 -4.41 3.86 11.20
CA GLU A 12 -4.37 3.29 12.55
C GLU A 12 -4.70 1.79 12.45
N LEU A 13 -3.93 0.96 13.17
CA LEU A 13 -3.94 -0.50 13.15
C LEU A 13 -5.34 -1.07 13.50
N SER A 14 -6.28 -1.00 12.56
CA SER A 14 -7.59 -1.62 12.70
C SER A 14 -7.49 -3.08 12.24
N PRO A 15 -7.80 -4.06 13.10
CA PRO A 15 -7.81 -5.47 12.74
C PRO A 15 -8.99 -5.88 11.86
N ASP A 16 -9.97 -4.99 11.65
CA ASP A 16 -11.15 -5.29 10.84
C ASP A 16 -10.84 -5.19 9.34
N CYS A 17 -10.78 -6.36 8.68
CA CYS A 17 -10.85 -6.48 7.23
C CYS A 17 -12.33 -6.44 6.81
N SER A 18 -12.99 -5.31 7.07
CA SER A 18 -14.32 -5.06 6.53
C SER A 18 -14.21 -4.90 5.01
N SER A 19 -15.05 -5.63 4.26
CA SER A 19 -15.18 -5.50 2.80
C SER A 19 -15.67 -4.12 2.36
N ASP A 20 -16.11 -3.28 3.28
CA ASP A 20 -16.76 -2.02 2.94
C ASP A 20 -15.73 -0.89 2.75
N GLU A 21 -14.48 -1.09 3.17
CA GLU A 21 -13.38 -0.13 3.01
C GLU A 21 -12.21 -0.76 2.24
N HIS A 22 -12.12 -0.43 0.95
CA HIS A 22 -11.01 -0.85 0.10
C HIS A 22 -10.00 0.29 -0.05
N CYS A 23 -8.72 -0.03 0.07
CA CYS A 23 -7.61 0.87 -0.23
C CYS A 23 -6.96 0.47 -1.55
N GLN A 24 -6.67 1.48 -2.36
CA GLN A 24 -5.84 1.37 -3.55
C GLN A 24 -4.37 1.57 -3.16
N LEU A 25 -3.49 0.71 -3.67
CA LEU A 25 -2.04 0.84 -3.59
C LEU A 25 -1.46 0.90 -5.00
N VAL A 26 -0.64 1.91 -5.28
CA VAL A 26 0.12 2.00 -6.51
C VAL A 26 1.56 1.61 -6.23
N LEU A 27 2.00 0.56 -6.92
CA LEU A 27 3.37 0.08 -6.91
C LEU A 27 4.09 0.51 -8.18
N ARG A 28 5.37 0.85 -8.06
CA ARG A 28 6.26 1.07 -9.18
C ARG A 28 7.33 -0.02 -9.20
N ASN A 29 7.47 -0.69 -10.34
CA ASN A 29 8.62 -1.56 -10.58
C ASN A 29 9.85 -0.71 -10.87
N LEU A 30 10.92 -0.92 -10.11
CA LEU A 30 12.12 -0.10 -10.16
C LEU A 30 13.00 -0.40 -11.39
N GLU A 31 12.91 -1.60 -11.95
CA GLU A 31 13.67 -2.02 -13.13
C GLU A 31 13.06 -1.50 -14.44
N THR A 32 11.72 -1.59 -14.57
CA THR A 32 10.97 -1.27 -15.79
C THR A 32 10.31 0.11 -15.73
N GLY A 33 10.13 0.67 -14.53
CA GLY A 33 9.39 1.91 -14.30
C GLY A 33 7.86 1.76 -14.37
N ASN A 34 7.34 0.56 -14.67
CA ASN A 34 5.91 0.30 -14.81
C ASN A 34 5.17 0.47 -13.49
N ARG A 35 3.90 0.88 -13.57
CA ARG A 35 3.01 1.04 -12.42
C ARG A 35 1.95 -0.05 -12.40
N THR A 36 1.72 -0.62 -11.23
CA THR A 36 0.67 -1.61 -10.97
C THR A 36 -0.23 -1.10 -9.87
N VAL A 37 -1.53 -1.31 -10.02
CA VAL A 37 -2.53 -0.97 -9.01
C VAL A 37 -2.99 -2.25 -8.33
N GLU A 38 -2.89 -2.29 -7.01
CA GLU A 38 -3.35 -3.39 -6.16
C GLU A 38 -4.43 -2.86 -5.20
N TYR A 39 -5.37 -3.72 -4.79
CA TYR A 39 -6.46 -3.36 -3.88
C TYR A 39 -6.45 -4.24 -2.65
N TYR A 40 -6.54 -3.62 -1.48
CA TYR A 40 -6.44 -4.29 -0.19
C TYR A 40 -7.47 -3.77 0.80
N CYS A 41 -7.94 -4.61 1.71
CA CYS A 41 -8.52 -4.11 2.95
C CYS A 41 -7.43 -3.42 3.78
N LYS A 42 -7.85 -2.49 4.64
CA LYS A 42 -6.98 -1.63 5.44
C LYS A 42 -5.83 -2.36 6.15
N ALA A 43 -6.15 -3.47 6.82
CA ALA A 43 -5.16 -4.27 7.54
C ALA A 43 -4.08 -4.89 6.62
N HIS A 44 -4.45 -5.30 5.40
CA HIS A 44 -3.52 -5.91 4.45
C HIS A 44 -2.68 -4.89 3.70
N LEU A 45 -3.17 -3.65 3.54
CA LEU A 45 -2.41 -2.58 2.90
C LEU A 45 -1.08 -2.33 3.61
N VAL A 46 -1.10 -2.21 4.94
CA VAL A 46 0.10 -1.91 5.74
C VAL A 46 1.14 -3.02 5.60
N LEU A 47 0.72 -4.28 5.69
CA LEU A 47 1.60 -5.43 5.51
C LEU A 47 2.22 -5.43 4.11
N ARG A 48 1.41 -5.17 3.08
CA ARG A 48 1.88 -5.14 1.70
C ARG A 48 2.94 -4.06 1.45
N VAL A 49 2.73 -2.86 1.99
CA VAL A 49 3.71 -1.77 1.88
C VAL A 49 5.04 -2.19 2.53
N TRP A 50 5.00 -2.78 3.73
CA TRP A 50 6.22 -3.25 4.41
C TRP A 50 6.97 -4.32 3.61
N GLU A 51 6.26 -5.28 3.00
CA GLU A 51 6.88 -6.28 2.13
C GLU A 51 7.55 -5.65 0.91
N VAL A 52 6.89 -4.67 0.30
CA VAL A 52 7.41 -3.97 -0.89
C VAL A 52 8.65 -3.15 -0.54
N GLU A 53 8.68 -2.46 0.60
CA GLU A 53 9.86 -1.69 1.01
C GLU A 53 11.09 -2.55 1.32
N GLN A 54 10.88 -3.82 1.66
CA GLN A 54 11.96 -4.79 1.81
C GLN A 54 12.33 -5.50 0.49
N SER A 55 11.61 -5.22 -0.59
CA SER A 55 11.89 -5.75 -1.92
C SER A 55 12.73 -4.76 -2.73
N ASP A 56 13.83 -5.21 -3.32
CA ASP A 56 14.67 -4.35 -4.17
C ASP A 56 14.02 -4.00 -5.52
N GLY A 57 12.91 -4.65 -5.90
CA GLY A 57 12.31 -4.54 -7.24
C GLY A 57 11.07 -3.65 -7.31
N LEU A 58 10.46 -3.31 -6.18
CA LEU A 58 9.19 -2.60 -6.12
C LEU A 58 9.27 -1.43 -5.13
N ALA A 59 8.51 -0.37 -5.41
CA ALA A 59 8.33 0.73 -4.48
C ALA A 59 6.85 1.08 -4.37
N ALA A 60 6.35 1.24 -3.14
CA ALA A 60 5.05 1.85 -2.89
C ALA A 60 5.15 3.35 -3.17
N VAL A 61 4.34 3.86 -4.10
CA VAL A 61 4.41 5.28 -4.52
C VAL A 61 3.15 6.07 -4.19
N GLU A 62 2.02 5.40 -3.98
CA GLU A 62 0.75 6.03 -3.59
C GLU A 62 -0.14 5.02 -2.87
N ALA A 63 -0.84 5.45 -1.81
CA ALA A 63 -1.88 4.68 -1.16
C ALA A 63 -3.09 5.59 -0.90
N THR A 64 -4.30 5.13 -1.23
CA THR A 64 -5.53 5.95 -1.13
C THR A 64 -6.72 5.08 -0.73
N GLN A 65 -7.53 5.54 0.22
CA GLN A 65 -8.80 4.93 0.57
C GLN A 65 -9.87 5.33 -0.45
N LEU A 66 -10.67 4.36 -0.90
CA LEU A 66 -11.76 4.55 -1.85
C LEU A 66 -13.09 4.83 -1.15
#